data_AF-A0A9X7BVG0-F1
#
_entry.id   AF-A0A9X7BVG0-F1
#
_cell.length_a   1.000
_cell.length_b   1.000
_cell.length_c   1.000
_cell.angle_alpha   90.00
_cell.angle_beta   90.00
_cell.angle_gamma   90.00
#
_symmetry.space_group_name_H-M   'P 1'
#
loop_
_entity.id
_entity.type
_entity.pdbx_description
1 polymer ?
#
loop_
_entity_poly.entity_id
_entity_poly.type
_entity_poly.pdbx_seq_one_letter_code
_entity_poly.pdbx_strand_id
1 'polypeptide(L)'
;MTNFIDLEKLASILDINSSEVVERIVKQYTMDSKDIMDRFEISKQRLLALKKQGVLKEIKKGVFLIPDAEEMRKKQVEEDRLKKYSNYDLMPAYKKIEEDILIVNKLRFFDCLTMVNKSEDARKYNEHLESALHSIYKVFRDGGFLYFTLHKGFDDVENLQELKELEIVQRKFTKNEFIDFLESVEMKILGIHKVYRFASTLQNFKKLK
;
A
#
# COMPACT_ATOMS: atom_id res chain seq x y z
N MET A 1 26.33 25.76 -0.81
CA MET A 1 25.23 26.53 -1.43
C MET A 1 23.94 25.80 -1.13
N THR A 2 23.03 26.43 -0.41
CA THR A 2 21.71 25.87 -0.12
C THR A 2 20.76 26.43 -1.17
N ASN A 3 20.33 25.60 -2.12
CA ASN A 3 19.36 26.00 -3.13
C ASN A 3 17.98 26.05 -2.44
N PHE A 4 17.55 27.23 -2.03
CA PHE A 4 16.18 27.43 -1.56
C PHE A 4 15.24 27.35 -2.76
N ILE A 5 14.15 26.59 -2.61
CA ILE A 5 13.06 26.57 -3.58
C ILE A 5 12.16 27.76 -3.26
N ASP A 6 11.96 28.64 -4.24
CA ASP A 6 10.99 29.72 -4.15
C ASP A 6 9.57 29.14 -4.26
N LEU A 7 8.91 28.99 -3.11
CA LEU A 7 7.56 28.44 -3.04
C LEU A 7 6.50 29.38 -3.59
N GLU A 8 6.71 30.70 -3.58
CA GLU A 8 5.78 31.65 -4.18
C GLU A 8 5.77 31.52 -5.70
N LYS A 9 6.97 31.37 -6.29
CA LYS A 9 7.10 31.08 -7.72
C LYS A 9 6.42 29.76 -8.10
N LEU A 10 6.60 28.70 -7.30
CA LEU A 10 5.97 27.41 -7.56
C LEU A 10 4.44 27.47 -7.38
N ALA A 11 3.97 28.17 -6.35
CA ALA A 11 2.55 28.40 -6.08
C ALA A 11 1.85 29.10 -7.25
N SER A 12 2.49 30.15 -7.80
CA SER A 12 1.99 30.87 -8.99
C SER A 12 1.89 29.98 -10.23
N ILE A 13 2.84 29.06 -10.46
CA ILE A 13 2.77 28.12 -11.59
C ILE A 13 1.59 27.15 -11.44
N LEU A 14 1.26 26.79 -10.20
CA LEU A 14 0.25 25.79 -9.86
C LEU A 14 -1.14 26.39 -9.61
N ASP A 15 -1.28 27.72 -9.71
CA ASP A 15 -2.50 28.47 -9.39
C ASP A 15 -3.06 28.14 -7.99
N ILE A 16 -2.16 28.03 -7.01
CA ILE A 16 -2.47 27.83 -5.58
C ILE A 16 -1.60 28.77 -4.74
N ASN A 17 -1.81 28.81 -3.42
CA ASN A 17 -0.92 29.57 -2.52
C ASN A 17 0.25 28.71 -2.02
N SER A 18 1.33 29.37 -1.55
CA SER A 18 2.55 28.71 -1.09
C SER A 18 2.32 27.81 0.13
N SER A 19 1.37 28.13 1.00
CA SER A 19 0.99 27.29 2.13
C SER A 19 0.37 25.96 1.67
N GLU A 20 -0.49 26.01 0.64
CA GLU A 20 -1.11 24.84 0.04
C GLU A 20 -0.08 23.96 -0.69
N VAL A 21 0.94 24.55 -1.30
CA VAL A 21 2.09 23.79 -1.85
C VAL A 21 2.75 22.95 -0.76
N VAL A 22 3.04 23.56 0.40
CA VAL A 22 3.66 22.87 1.54
C VAL A 22 2.77 21.75 2.06
N GLU A 23 1.47 22.02 2.25
CA GLU A 23 0.51 21.01 2.70
C GLU A 23 0.44 19.81 1.77
N ARG A 24 0.40 20.06 0.45
CA ARG A 24 0.39 18.98 -0.57
C ARG A 24 1.68 18.16 -0.52
N ILE A 25 2.85 18.80 -0.40
CA ILE A 25 4.13 18.09 -0.26
C ILE A 25 4.15 17.23 1.00
N VAL A 26 3.78 17.79 2.15
CA VAL A 26 3.74 17.05 3.42
C VAL A 26 2.80 15.86 3.30
N LYS A 27 1.57 16.08 2.82
CA LYS A 27 0.55 15.02 2.67
C LYS A 27 0.98 13.92 1.70
N GLN A 28 1.72 14.25 0.65
CA GLN A 28 2.13 13.27 -0.36
C GLN A 28 3.34 12.44 0.05
N TYR A 29 4.26 12.98 0.83
CA TYR A 29 5.55 12.35 1.11
C TYR A 29 5.73 11.87 2.54
N THR A 30 4.78 12.18 3.43
CA THR A 30 4.83 11.80 4.84
C THR A 30 3.65 10.93 5.24
N MET A 31 3.87 10.16 6.30
CA MET A 31 2.85 9.42 7.03
C MET A 31 2.89 9.85 8.48
N ASP A 32 1.73 9.92 9.11
CA ASP A 32 1.66 10.11 10.55
C ASP A 32 1.74 8.78 11.31
N SER A 33 1.74 8.84 12.65
CA SER A 33 1.82 7.62 13.47
C SER A 33 0.65 6.68 13.27
N LYS A 34 -0.55 7.20 12.99
CA LYS A 34 -1.72 6.39 12.70
C LYS A 34 -1.56 5.71 11.35
N ASP A 35 -1.14 6.46 10.33
CA ASP A 35 -0.88 5.90 9.00
C ASP A 35 0.13 4.75 9.06
N ILE A 36 1.24 4.92 9.81
CA ILE A 36 2.25 3.87 9.99
C ILE A 36 1.68 2.64 10.69
N MET A 37 0.88 2.81 11.75
CA MET A 37 0.25 1.70 12.45
C MET A 37 -0.75 0.96 11.55
N ASP A 38 -1.54 1.71 10.77
CA ASP A 38 -2.57 1.16 9.87
C ASP A 38 -1.97 0.51 8.61
N ARG A 39 -0.82 1.00 8.13
CA ARG A 39 -0.10 0.47 6.97
C ARG A 39 0.69 -0.80 7.29
N PHE A 40 1.31 -0.86 8.47
CA PHE A 40 2.14 -2.01 8.89
C PHE A 40 1.44 -2.95 9.87
N GLU A 41 0.20 -2.65 10.26
CA GLU A 41 -0.61 -3.39 11.24
C GLU A 41 0.14 -3.62 12.56
N ILE A 42 0.79 -2.58 13.08
CA ILE A 42 1.58 -2.64 14.31
C ILE A 42 0.92 -1.87 15.45
N SER A 43 1.13 -2.34 16.68
CA SER A 43 0.68 -1.63 17.87
C SER A 43 1.49 -0.35 18.12
N LYS A 44 0.89 0.57 18.88
CA LYS A 44 1.57 1.79 19.36
C LYS A 44 2.86 1.47 20.13
N GLN A 45 2.87 0.39 20.92
CA GLN A 45 4.05 -0.05 21.66
C GLN A 45 5.17 -0.48 20.70
N ARG A 46 4.82 -1.21 19.64
CA ARG A 46 5.77 -1.62 18.61
C ARG A 46 6.32 -0.43 17.85
N LEU A 47 5.49 0.54 17.47
CA LEU A 47 5.94 1.80 16.86
C LEU A 47 6.95 2.54 17.76
N LEU A 48 6.64 2.67 19.05
CA LEU A 48 7.56 3.29 20.01
C LEU A 48 8.90 2.55 20.12
N ALA A 49 8.88 1.22 20.08
CA ALA A 49 10.10 0.42 20.09
C ALA A 49 10.95 0.64 18.83
N LEU A 50 10.33 0.65 17.64
CA LEU A 50 11.01 0.90 16.37
C LEU A 50 11.69 2.28 16.36
N LYS A 51 11.02 3.30 16.92
CA LYS A 51 11.59 4.64 17.09
C LYS A 51 12.78 4.64 18.05
N LYS A 52 12.63 4.06 19.25
CA LYS A 52 13.69 4.02 20.27
C LYS A 52 14.93 3.26 19.80
N GLN A 53 14.75 2.25 18.97
CA GLN A 53 15.83 1.47 18.37
C GLN A 53 16.51 2.17 17.17
N GLY A 54 16.02 3.34 16.74
CA GLY A 54 16.53 4.04 15.57
C GLY A 54 16.21 3.35 14.23
N VAL A 55 15.34 2.35 14.24
CA VAL A 55 14.95 1.56 13.07
C VAL A 55 13.96 2.33 12.18
N LEU A 56 13.11 3.16 12.80
CA LEU A 56 12.23 4.09 12.09
C LEU A 56 12.56 5.52 12.50
N LYS A 57 12.96 6.34 11.53
CA LYS A 57 13.33 7.73 11.75
C LYS A 57 12.11 8.65 11.72
N GLU A 58 11.88 9.34 12.82
CA GLU A 58 10.85 10.38 12.94
C GLU A 58 11.46 11.74 12.59
N ILE A 59 10.89 12.44 11.60
CA ILE A 59 11.41 13.76 11.16
C ILE A 59 10.87 14.90 12.03
N LYS A 60 9.68 14.72 12.58
CA LYS A 60 9.01 15.59 13.56
C LYS A 60 8.07 14.71 14.36
N LYS A 61 7.77 15.07 15.61
CA LYS A 61 6.86 14.29 16.47
C LYS A 61 5.60 13.85 15.71
N GLY A 62 5.47 12.55 15.55
CA GLY A 62 4.37 11.87 14.89
C GLY A 62 4.47 11.73 13.38
N VAL A 63 5.51 12.25 12.72
CA VAL A 63 5.63 12.38 11.26
C VAL A 63 6.86 11.65 10.73
N PHE A 64 6.66 10.87 9.68
CA PHE A 64 7.65 9.98 9.07
C PHE A 64 7.67 10.20 7.56
N LEU A 65 8.84 10.05 6.92
CA LEU A 65 8.92 10.02 5.46
C LEU A 65 8.48 8.64 4.96
N ILE A 66 7.61 8.59 3.95
CA ILE A 66 7.17 7.33 3.33
C ILE A 66 8.37 6.51 2.81
N PRO A 67 9.34 7.09 2.07
CA PRO A 67 10.50 6.31 1.60
C PRO A 67 11.33 5.67 2.72
N ASP A 68 11.47 6.34 3.86
CA ASP A 68 12.24 5.83 5.01
C ASP A 68 11.48 4.69 5.71
N ALA A 69 10.16 4.83 5.85
CA ALA A 69 9.29 3.80 6.42
C ALA A 69 9.28 2.53 5.55
N GLU A 70 9.26 2.68 4.23
CA GLU A 70 9.29 1.55 3.29
C GLU A 70 10.67 0.88 3.23
N GLU A 71 11.77 1.64 3.36
CA GLU A 71 13.12 1.07 3.49
C GLU A 71 13.27 0.25 4.77
N MET A 72 12.72 0.75 5.88
CA MET A 72 12.62 -0.02 7.12
C MET A 72 11.84 -1.32 6.90
N ARG A 73 10.69 -1.25 6.23
CA ARG A 73 9.82 -2.42 6.01
C ARG A 73 10.50 -3.48 5.15
N LYS A 74 11.18 -3.08 4.07
CA LYS A 74 12.01 -3.96 3.24
C LYS A 74 12.98 -4.78 4.10
N LYS A 75 13.78 -4.12 4.95
CA LYS A 75 14.75 -4.79 5.81
C LYS A 75 14.10 -5.79 6.76
N GLN A 76 12.93 -5.47 7.31
CA GLN A 76 12.19 -6.40 8.17
C GLN A 76 11.73 -7.65 7.42
N VAL A 77 11.33 -7.52 6.15
CA VAL A 77 10.94 -8.63 5.28
C VAL A 77 12.15 -9.50 4.93
N GLU A 78 13.23 -8.89 4.42
CA GLU A 78 14.43 -9.62 3.95
C GLU A 78 15.16 -10.36 5.07
N GLU A 79 15.17 -9.80 6.28
CA GLU A 79 15.79 -10.44 7.45
C GLU A 79 14.86 -11.45 8.15
N ASP A 80 13.72 -11.80 7.54
CA ASP A 80 12.68 -12.68 8.09
C ASP A 80 12.26 -12.29 9.51
N ARG A 81 12.40 -11.00 9.88
CA ARG A 81 12.06 -10.53 11.23
C ARG A 81 10.57 -10.66 11.47
N LEU A 82 9.75 -10.57 10.42
CA LEU A 82 8.30 -10.73 10.53
C LEU A 82 7.91 -12.15 10.95
N LYS A 83 8.56 -13.18 10.37
CA LYS A 83 8.31 -14.60 10.71
C LYS A 83 8.67 -14.94 12.16
N LYS A 84 9.62 -14.22 12.76
CA LYS A 84 9.99 -14.40 14.17
C LYS A 84 8.89 -13.95 15.14
N TYR A 85 7.96 -13.09 14.72
CA TYR A 85 6.93 -12.51 15.57
C TYR A 85 5.51 -12.90 15.15
N SER A 86 5.33 -13.52 13.97
CA SER A 86 4.03 -14.01 13.48
C SER A 86 4.23 -15.08 12.39
N ASN A 87 3.19 -15.89 12.13
CA ASN A 87 3.10 -16.75 10.93
C ASN A 87 2.82 -15.90 9.68
N TYR A 88 3.69 -14.93 9.40
CA TYR A 88 3.52 -13.98 8.32
C TYR A 88 4.32 -14.39 7.08
N ASP A 89 3.59 -14.76 6.04
CA ASP A 89 4.09 -14.87 4.68
C ASP A 89 3.65 -13.68 3.82
N LEU A 90 4.44 -13.32 2.80
CA LEU A 90 4.12 -12.24 1.88
C LEU A 90 3.10 -12.66 0.81
N MET A 91 3.01 -13.95 0.51
CA MET A 91 2.17 -14.51 -0.53
C MET A 91 1.45 -15.77 -0.02
N PRO A 92 0.19 -16.02 -0.44
CA PRO A 92 -0.58 -15.20 -1.36
C PRO A 92 -1.10 -13.91 -0.71
N ALA A 93 -1.01 -12.80 -1.45
CA ALA A 93 -1.56 -11.50 -1.06
C ALA A 93 -3.05 -11.31 -1.42
N TYR A 94 -3.63 -12.24 -2.16
CA TYR A 94 -5.04 -12.21 -2.55
C TYR A 94 -5.56 -13.63 -2.69
N LYS A 95 -6.86 -13.83 -2.47
CA LYS A 95 -7.54 -15.08 -2.79
C LYS A 95 -8.98 -14.82 -3.23
N LYS A 96 -9.49 -15.73 -4.06
CA LYS A 96 -10.88 -15.74 -4.50
C LYS A 96 -11.63 -16.65 -3.54
N ILE A 97 -12.65 -16.12 -2.88
CA ILE A 97 -13.43 -16.87 -1.87
C ILE A 97 -14.78 -17.31 -2.43
N GLU A 98 -15.33 -16.57 -3.38
CA GLU A 98 -16.54 -16.92 -4.12
C GLU A 98 -16.37 -16.52 -5.60
N GLU A 99 -17.30 -16.91 -6.47
CA GLU A 99 -17.17 -16.65 -7.92
C GLU A 99 -17.04 -15.16 -8.26
N ASP A 100 -17.70 -14.30 -7.50
CA ASP A 100 -17.76 -12.86 -7.67
C ASP A 100 -17.01 -12.09 -6.58
N ILE A 101 -16.31 -12.76 -5.66
CA ILE A 101 -15.64 -12.10 -4.52
C ILE A 101 -14.15 -12.39 -4.47
N LEU A 102 -13.37 -11.32 -4.54
CA LEU A 102 -11.93 -11.33 -4.34
C LEU A 102 -11.58 -10.58 -3.06
N ILE A 103 -10.76 -11.20 -2.22
CA ILE A 103 -10.15 -10.54 -1.07
C ILE A 103 -8.66 -10.34 -1.32
N VAL A 104 -8.15 -9.20 -0.87
CA VAL A 104 -6.74 -8.83 -0.89
C VAL A 104 -6.32 -8.57 0.54
N ASN A 105 -5.25 -9.22 0.97
CA ASN A 105 -4.58 -8.93 2.23
C ASN A 105 -3.80 -7.61 2.06
N LYS A 106 -4.26 -6.55 2.73
CA LYS A 106 -3.71 -5.20 2.59
C LYS A 106 -2.21 -5.20 2.87
N LEU A 107 -1.80 -5.74 4.02
CA LEU A 107 -0.41 -5.76 4.45
C LEU A 107 0.49 -6.52 3.46
N ARG A 108 0.09 -7.72 3.05
CA ARG A 108 0.84 -8.54 2.08
C ARG A 108 0.94 -7.87 0.70
N PHE A 109 -0.14 -7.26 0.23
CA PHE A 109 -0.15 -6.57 -1.07
C PHE A 109 0.86 -5.42 -1.08
N PHE A 110 0.82 -4.57 -0.06
CA PHE A 110 1.75 -3.46 0.02
C PHE A 110 3.18 -3.90 0.31
N ASP A 111 3.40 -4.96 1.09
CA ASP A 111 4.75 -5.46 1.33
C ASP A 111 5.36 -6.11 0.08
N CYS A 112 4.56 -6.83 -0.73
CA CYS A 112 4.99 -7.24 -2.06
C CYS A 112 5.38 -6.02 -2.92
N LEU A 113 4.64 -4.92 -2.80
CA LEU A 113 4.93 -3.70 -3.53
C LEU A 113 6.22 -3.03 -3.06
N THR A 114 6.46 -2.99 -1.74
CA THR A 114 7.74 -2.58 -1.15
C THR A 114 8.89 -3.38 -1.76
N MET A 115 8.76 -4.70 -1.84
CA MET A 115 9.78 -5.57 -2.42
C MET A 115 10.02 -5.28 -3.91
N VAL A 116 8.95 -5.11 -4.70
CA VAL A 116 9.06 -4.72 -6.12
C VAL A 116 9.78 -3.39 -6.30
N ASN A 117 9.53 -2.44 -5.40
CA ASN A 117 10.07 -1.09 -5.54
C ASN A 117 11.53 -0.98 -5.11
N LYS A 118 11.94 -1.77 -4.10
CA LYS A 118 13.18 -1.53 -3.35
C LYS A 118 14.14 -2.72 -3.28
N SER A 119 13.70 -3.95 -3.55
CA SER A 119 14.55 -5.14 -3.49
C SER A 119 15.18 -5.44 -4.84
N GLU A 120 16.35 -6.10 -4.82
CA GLU A 120 17.05 -6.56 -6.03
C GLU A 120 16.40 -7.84 -6.59
N ASP A 121 15.90 -8.72 -5.71
CA ASP A 121 15.16 -9.94 -6.09
C ASP A 121 13.64 -9.71 -6.00
N ALA A 122 13.15 -8.89 -6.93
CA ALA A 122 11.75 -8.46 -6.99
C ALA A 122 10.84 -9.38 -7.82
N ARG A 123 11.40 -10.32 -8.60
CA ARG A 123 10.69 -10.97 -9.71
C ARG A 123 9.43 -11.71 -9.26
N LYS A 124 9.54 -12.58 -8.26
CA LYS A 124 8.40 -13.37 -7.74
C LYS A 124 7.27 -12.48 -7.20
N TYR A 125 7.62 -11.39 -6.52
CA TYR A 125 6.64 -10.44 -5.98
C TYR A 125 5.96 -9.66 -7.10
N ASN A 126 6.70 -9.36 -8.17
CA ASN A 126 6.18 -8.67 -9.34
C ASN A 126 5.18 -9.54 -10.10
N GLU A 127 5.55 -10.79 -10.40
CA GLU A 127 4.67 -11.79 -11.04
C GLU A 127 3.39 -12.00 -10.20
N HIS A 128 3.52 -12.08 -8.88
CA HIS A 128 2.37 -12.21 -7.97
C HIS A 128 1.46 -10.97 -7.98
N LEU A 129 2.02 -9.76 -7.96
CA LEU A 129 1.23 -8.52 -8.05
C LEU A 129 0.57 -8.33 -9.42
N GLU A 130 1.21 -8.71 -10.51
CA GLU A 130 0.59 -8.74 -11.84
C GLU A 130 -0.63 -9.67 -11.84
N SER A 131 -0.47 -10.87 -11.28
CA SER A 131 -1.57 -11.84 -11.14
C SER A 131 -2.70 -11.29 -10.26
N ALA A 132 -2.36 -10.62 -9.15
CA ALA A 132 -3.34 -9.97 -8.28
C ALA A 132 -4.15 -8.90 -9.04
N LEU A 133 -3.48 -7.99 -9.74
CA LEU A 133 -4.15 -6.93 -10.52
C LEU A 133 -5.02 -7.51 -11.63
N HIS A 134 -4.58 -8.58 -12.29
CA HIS A 134 -5.37 -9.28 -13.30
C HIS A 134 -6.61 -9.97 -12.72
N SER A 135 -6.49 -10.60 -11.54
CA SER A 135 -7.63 -11.17 -10.83
C SER A 135 -8.63 -10.10 -10.40
N ILE A 136 -8.16 -8.94 -9.92
CA ILE A 136 -9.02 -7.80 -9.59
C ILE A 136 -9.75 -7.28 -10.84
N TYR A 137 -9.04 -7.17 -11.96
CA TYR A 137 -9.63 -6.81 -13.25
C TYR A 137 -10.77 -7.73 -13.66
N LYS A 138 -10.56 -9.06 -13.58
CA LYS A 138 -11.60 -10.04 -13.89
C LYS A 138 -12.83 -9.87 -13.00
N VAL A 139 -12.62 -9.72 -11.70
CA VAL A 139 -13.73 -9.55 -10.73
C VAL A 139 -14.55 -8.30 -11.05
N PHE A 140 -13.92 -7.15 -11.31
CA PHE A 140 -14.67 -5.96 -11.70
C PHE A 140 -15.34 -6.07 -13.07
N ARG A 141 -14.70 -6.72 -14.04
CA ARG A 141 -15.30 -6.98 -15.37
C ARG A 141 -16.58 -7.79 -15.25
N ASP A 142 -16.60 -8.76 -14.34
CA ASP A 142 -17.71 -9.69 -14.16
C ASP A 142 -18.75 -9.14 -13.14
N GLY A 143 -18.60 -7.91 -12.67
CA GLY A 143 -19.54 -7.23 -11.77
C GLY A 143 -19.40 -7.60 -10.29
N GLY A 144 -18.32 -8.27 -9.92
CA GLY A 144 -18.05 -8.73 -8.56
C GLY A 144 -17.45 -7.66 -7.63
N PHE A 145 -17.03 -8.10 -6.44
CA PHE A 145 -16.58 -7.26 -5.34
C PHE A 145 -15.13 -7.50 -4.95
N LEU A 146 -14.43 -6.40 -4.66
CA LEU A 146 -13.09 -6.39 -4.12
C LEU A 146 -13.08 -5.90 -2.67
N TYR A 147 -12.47 -6.68 -1.79
CA TYR A 147 -12.25 -6.29 -0.39
C TYR A 147 -10.78 -6.30 -0.04
N PHE A 148 -10.30 -5.21 0.56
CA PHE A 148 -9.05 -5.19 1.29
C PHE A 148 -9.31 -5.58 2.74
N THR A 149 -8.48 -6.48 3.26
CA THR A 149 -8.62 -7.10 4.57
C THR A 149 -7.35 -6.95 5.40
N LEU A 150 -7.49 -6.99 6.73
CA LEU A 150 -6.36 -7.11 7.66
C LEU A 150 -5.63 -8.45 7.46
N HIS A 151 -4.38 -8.54 7.93
CA HIS A 151 -3.66 -9.80 7.86
C HIS A 151 -4.28 -10.89 8.74
N LYS A 152 -4.73 -10.51 9.94
CA LYS A 152 -5.42 -11.44 10.84
C LYS A 152 -6.67 -12.01 10.16
N GLY A 153 -6.83 -13.33 10.19
CA GLY A 153 -8.01 -14.02 9.64
C GLY A 153 -8.04 -14.13 8.11
N PHE A 154 -7.11 -13.50 7.38
CA PHE A 154 -7.09 -13.57 5.92
C PHE A 154 -7.01 -15.00 5.40
N ASP A 155 -6.11 -15.81 5.98
CA ASP A 155 -5.91 -17.19 5.52
C ASP A 155 -7.12 -18.08 5.84
N ASP A 156 -7.93 -17.72 6.83
CA ASP A 156 -9.04 -18.53 7.35
C ASP A 156 -10.37 -18.34 6.58
N VAL A 157 -10.54 -17.23 5.85
CA VAL A 157 -11.83 -16.89 5.19
C VAL A 157 -12.03 -17.64 3.88
N GLU A 158 -13.03 -18.49 3.77
CA GLU A 158 -13.36 -19.23 2.56
C GLU A 158 -14.65 -18.77 1.88
N ASN A 159 -15.46 -17.92 2.53
CA ASN A 159 -16.72 -17.41 1.97
C ASN A 159 -17.11 -16.02 2.53
N LEU A 160 -18.16 -15.41 1.98
CA LEU A 160 -18.65 -14.09 2.36
C LEU A 160 -19.18 -14.02 3.80
N GLN A 161 -19.73 -15.12 4.31
CA GLN A 161 -20.26 -15.17 5.67
C GLN A 161 -19.12 -15.02 6.69
N GLU A 162 -18.07 -15.83 6.53
CA GLU A 162 -16.86 -15.75 7.36
C GLU A 162 -16.17 -14.38 7.25
N LEU A 163 -16.12 -13.81 6.04
CA LEU A 163 -15.56 -12.47 5.82
C LEU A 163 -16.26 -11.40 6.67
N LYS A 164 -17.58 -11.51 6.82
CA LYS A 164 -18.39 -10.59 7.65
C LYS A 164 -18.20 -10.87 9.13
N GLU A 165 -18.18 -12.13 9.54
CA GLU A 165 -18.08 -12.55 10.95
C GLU A 165 -16.73 -12.17 11.57
N LEU A 166 -15.63 -12.25 10.82
CA LEU A 166 -14.31 -11.93 11.34
C LEU A 166 -14.07 -10.42 11.50
N GLU A 167 -14.93 -9.55 10.94
CA GLU A 167 -14.80 -8.09 10.99
C GLU A 167 -13.43 -7.57 10.49
N ILE A 168 -12.79 -8.30 9.56
CA ILE A 168 -11.44 -7.99 9.06
C ILE A 168 -11.43 -7.08 7.83
N VAL A 169 -12.61 -6.72 7.32
CA VAL A 169 -12.74 -5.85 6.14
C VAL A 169 -12.27 -4.45 6.49
N GLN A 170 -11.22 -4.00 5.82
CA GLN A 170 -10.70 -2.64 5.93
C GLN A 170 -11.39 -1.71 4.95
N ARG A 171 -11.59 -2.19 3.72
CA ARG A 171 -12.17 -1.40 2.65
C ARG A 171 -12.80 -2.27 1.58
N LYS A 172 -14.02 -1.92 1.16
CA LYS A 172 -14.60 -2.38 -0.10
C LYS A 172 -14.26 -1.37 -1.19
N PHE A 173 -13.88 -1.85 -2.37
CA PHE A 173 -13.62 -1.00 -3.52
C PHE A 173 -14.68 -1.19 -4.60
N THR A 174 -15.17 -0.08 -5.12
CA THR A 174 -15.70 -0.04 -6.49
C THR A 174 -14.56 0.04 -7.50
N LYS A 175 -14.87 -0.23 -8.77
CA LYS A 175 -13.94 -0.07 -9.90
C LYS A 175 -13.27 1.31 -9.89
N ASN A 176 -14.07 2.38 -9.85
CA ASN A 176 -13.55 3.74 -9.97
C ASN A 176 -12.69 4.12 -8.77
N GLU A 177 -13.12 3.78 -7.54
CA GLU A 177 -12.31 4.02 -6.35
C GLU A 177 -10.98 3.26 -6.38
N PHE A 178 -10.95 2.06 -6.98
CA PHE A 178 -9.71 1.31 -7.12
C PHE A 178 -8.78 1.93 -8.17
N ILE A 179 -9.33 2.43 -9.28
CA ILE A 179 -8.56 3.18 -10.29
C ILE A 179 -7.95 4.43 -9.65
N ASP A 180 -8.74 5.23 -8.95
CA ASP A 180 -8.28 6.44 -8.27
C ASP A 180 -7.19 6.12 -7.24
N PHE A 181 -7.36 5.01 -6.51
CA PHE A 181 -6.36 4.50 -5.59
C PHE A 181 -5.05 4.15 -6.30
N LEU A 182 -5.08 3.38 -7.39
CA LEU A 182 -3.88 3.03 -8.18
C LEU A 182 -3.17 4.26 -8.79
N GLU A 183 -3.92 5.31 -9.12
CA GLU A 183 -3.37 6.55 -9.71
C GLU A 183 -2.83 7.55 -8.68
N SER A 184 -3.10 7.31 -7.40
CA SER A 184 -2.69 8.18 -6.31
C SER A 184 -1.17 8.38 -6.25
N VAL A 185 -0.75 9.56 -5.74
CA VAL A 185 0.67 9.88 -5.55
C VAL A 185 1.34 8.90 -4.59
N GLU A 186 0.63 8.46 -3.55
CA GLU A 186 1.09 7.46 -2.61
C GLU A 186 1.48 6.16 -3.34
N MET A 187 0.58 5.62 -4.18
CA MET A 187 0.89 4.39 -4.93
C MET A 187 2.06 4.55 -5.89
N LYS A 188 2.24 5.74 -6.48
CA LYS A 188 3.42 6.04 -7.30
C LYS A 188 4.71 6.01 -6.48
N ILE A 189 4.72 6.61 -5.28
CA ILE A 189 5.86 6.58 -4.36
C ILE A 189 6.16 5.15 -3.91
N LEU A 190 5.12 4.38 -3.61
CA LEU A 190 5.22 2.96 -3.26
C LEU A 190 5.70 2.09 -4.43
N GLY A 191 5.67 2.60 -5.66
CA GLY A 191 6.27 1.97 -6.83
C GLY A 191 5.32 1.12 -7.66
N ILE A 192 4.00 1.37 -7.61
CA ILE A 192 3.00 0.58 -8.36
C ILE A 192 3.29 0.52 -9.87
N HIS A 193 3.87 1.58 -10.40
CA HIS A 193 4.27 1.71 -11.80
C HIS A 193 5.39 0.74 -12.22
N LYS A 194 6.09 0.12 -11.27
CA LYS A 194 7.12 -0.90 -11.51
C LYS A 194 6.54 -2.31 -11.60
N VAL A 195 5.27 -2.52 -11.25
CA VAL A 195 4.59 -3.81 -11.43
C VAL A 195 4.46 -4.10 -12.93
N TYR A 196 4.70 -5.35 -13.32
CA TYR A 196 4.67 -5.80 -14.69
C TYR A 196 3.30 -5.51 -15.31
N ARG A 197 3.37 -5.00 -16.55
CA ARG A 197 2.19 -4.64 -17.34
C ARG A 197 1.23 -3.66 -16.65
N PHE A 198 1.65 -2.94 -15.60
CA PHE A 198 0.80 -2.04 -14.85
C PHE A 198 0.08 -1.02 -15.75
N ALA A 199 0.81 -0.36 -16.65
CA ALA A 199 0.23 0.64 -17.55
C ALA A 199 -0.90 0.06 -18.43
N SER A 200 -0.70 -1.13 -19.01
CA SER A 200 -1.74 -1.81 -19.79
C SER A 200 -2.90 -2.27 -18.91
N THR A 201 -2.63 -2.77 -17.70
CA THR A 201 -3.66 -3.23 -16.76
C THR A 201 -4.53 -2.05 -16.28
N LEU A 202 -3.93 -0.91 -15.96
CA LEU A 202 -4.65 0.32 -15.61
C LEU A 202 -5.53 0.81 -16.77
N GLN A 203 -5.02 0.78 -18.01
CA GLN A 203 -5.82 1.12 -19.18
C GLN A 203 -7.00 0.16 -19.39
N ASN A 204 -6.82 -1.12 -19.09
CA ASN A 204 -7.90 -2.09 -19.16
C ASN A 204 -8.98 -1.80 -18.11
N PHE A 205 -8.61 -1.46 -16.87
CA PHE A 205 -9.57 -1.02 -15.84
C PHE A 205 -10.41 0.17 -16.30
N LYS A 206 -9.77 1.19 -16.90
CA LYS A 206 -10.45 2.40 -17.39
C LYS A 206 -11.42 2.14 -18.55
N LYS A 207 -11.26 1.05 -19.28
CA LYS A 207 -12.12 0.64 -20.40
C LYS A 207 -13.27 -0.26 -19.98
N LEU A 208 -13.26 -0.80 -18.76
CA LEU A 208 -14.40 -1.55 -18.25
C LEU A 208 -15.61 -0.60 -18.18
N LYS A 209 -16.73 -1.02 -18.78
CA LYS A 209 -17.99 -0.28 -18.70
C LYS A 209 -18.55 -0.35 -17.27
#